data_AF-A0A7S4M1Y8-F1
#
_entry.id   AF-A0A7S4M1Y8-F1
#
_cell.length_a   1.000
_cell.length_b   1.000
_cell.length_c   1.000
_cell.angle_alpha   90.00
_cell.angle_beta   90.00
_cell.angle_gamma   90.00
#
_symmetry.space_group_name_H-M   'P 1'
#
loop_
_entity.id
_entity.type
_entity.pdbx_description
1 polymer ?
#
loop_
_entity_poly.entity_id
_entity_poly.type
_entity_poly.pdbx_seq_one_letter_code
_entity_poly.pdbx_strand_id
1 'polypeptide(L)'
;GAWMVSGSKPAGAAARAGTPAMGEATTAAPSISWDSHKYVDTVPDSLVRDDDLSGANMDMRRRFEANCRRAQNAITKAVAELDGTEFIEDVWTREGGGGGISRVLKDGNVFEKAGCSLSVVYGSMPQDALASATTRGADRAKGYAPGERVPFFACGLS
;
A
#
# COMPACT_ATOMS: atom_id res chain seq x y z
N GLY A 1 -6.75 63.47 50.88
CA GLY A 1 -6.80 64.50 49.83
C GLY A 1 -5.47 64.57 49.13
N ALA A 2 -5.50 64.58 47.79
CA ALA A 2 -4.49 64.99 46.81
C ALA A 2 -3.04 64.47 46.94
N TRP A 3 -2.59 63.68 45.95
CA TRP A 3 -1.27 63.76 45.30
C TRP A 3 -1.44 63.20 43.86
N MET A 4 -1.50 64.03 42.81
CA MET A 4 -0.46 64.73 42.04
C MET A 4 0.02 63.92 40.82
N VAL A 5 -0.04 64.59 39.66
CA VAL A 5 0.29 64.12 38.30
C VAL A 5 1.79 64.21 38.04
N SER A 6 2.34 63.21 37.34
CA SER A 6 3.52 63.25 36.45
C SER A 6 3.64 61.85 35.84
N GLY A 7 3.85 61.59 34.56
CA GLY A 7 4.44 62.35 33.47
C GLY A 7 5.27 61.37 32.64
N SER A 8 5.32 61.59 31.33
CA SER A 8 6.24 61.01 30.32
C SER A 8 6.06 59.57 29.82
N LYS A 9 6.02 59.51 28.49
CA LYS A 9 5.89 58.38 27.56
C LYS A 9 7.29 57.87 27.19
N PRO A 10 7.43 56.62 26.75
CA PRO A 10 8.24 56.40 25.55
C PRO A 10 7.50 55.60 24.46
N ALA A 11 8.00 55.79 23.25
CA ALA A 11 7.46 55.35 21.97
C ALA A 11 7.83 53.89 21.62
N GLY A 12 7.08 53.33 20.66
CA GLY A 12 7.29 52.02 20.02
C GLY A 12 6.14 51.08 20.36
N ALA A 13 5.42 50.42 19.46
CA ALA A 13 5.63 50.14 18.05
C ALA A 13 4.25 50.00 17.37
N ALA A 14 4.10 50.51 16.15
CA ALA A 14 2.94 50.22 15.33
C ALA A 14 3.11 48.82 14.72
N ALA A 15 2.16 47.94 15.00
CA ALA A 15 2.09 46.57 14.53
C ALA A 15 2.08 46.52 13.00
N ARG A 16 3.02 45.78 12.40
CA ARG A 16 2.90 45.30 11.02
C ARG A 16 2.00 44.07 11.01
N ALA A 17 1.03 44.09 10.11
CA ALA A 17 0.16 42.98 9.77
C ALA A 17 0.99 41.71 9.47
N GLY A 18 0.74 40.65 10.22
CA GLY A 18 1.18 39.30 9.92
C GLY A 18 -0.01 38.49 9.43
N THR A 19 -0.06 38.23 8.13
CA THR A 19 -0.90 37.21 7.49
C THR A 19 -0.70 35.87 8.23
N PRO A 20 -1.75 35.13 8.62
CA PRO A 20 -1.56 33.81 9.16
C PRO A 20 -0.99 32.91 8.05
N ALA A 21 0.18 32.33 8.32
CA ALA A 21 0.83 31.37 7.46
C ALA A 21 -0.11 30.19 7.22
N MET A 22 -0.30 29.84 5.95
CA MET A 22 -1.02 28.66 5.53
C MET A 22 -0.41 27.42 6.21
N GLY A 23 -1.25 26.67 6.91
CA GLY A 23 -0.89 25.39 7.51
C GLY A 23 -0.33 24.44 6.45
N GLU A 24 0.69 23.69 6.87
CA GLU A 24 1.33 22.64 6.09
C GLU A 24 0.28 21.71 5.49
N ALA A 25 0.35 21.56 4.17
CA ALA A 25 -0.44 20.57 3.46
C ALA A 25 -0.02 19.18 3.93
N THR A 26 -0.89 18.51 4.69
CA THR A 26 -0.85 17.06 4.85
C THR A 26 -0.82 16.45 3.45
N THR A 27 0.33 15.96 3.04
CA THR A 27 0.45 15.14 1.83
C THR A 27 -0.37 13.87 2.07
N ALA A 28 -1.57 13.82 1.50
CA ALA A 28 -2.39 12.63 1.51
C ALA A 28 -1.60 11.49 0.85
N ALA A 29 -1.26 10.46 1.62
CA ALA A 29 -0.70 9.24 1.07
C ALA A 29 -1.69 8.66 0.04
N PRO A 30 -1.21 8.11 -1.09
CA PRO A 30 -2.07 7.73 -2.20
C PRO A 30 -3.11 6.71 -1.72
N SER A 31 -4.39 7.08 -1.85
CA SER A 31 -5.49 6.13 -1.74
C SER A 31 -5.39 5.15 -2.90
N ILE A 32 -5.66 3.87 -2.63
CA ILE A 32 -5.71 2.84 -3.68
C ILE A 32 -6.89 3.19 -4.59
N SER A 33 -6.60 3.88 -5.71
CA SER A 33 -7.54 4.19 -6.77
C SER A 33 -7.51 3.08 -7.83
N TRP A 34 -8.66 2.78 -8.43
CA TRP A 34 -8.82 1.79 -9.49
C TRP A 34 -7.87 2.02 -10.69
N ASP A 35 -7.55 3.29 -10.98
CA ASP A 35 -6.71 3.71 -12.12
C ASP A 35 -5.19 3.64 -11.86
N SER A 36 -4.77 3.14 -10.69
CA SER A 36 -3.34 3.07 -10.33
C SER A 36 -2.60 1.86 -10.93
N HIS A 37 -3.30 0.98 -11.65
CA HIS A 37 -2.74 -0.21 -12.30
C HIS A 37 -2.18 0.13 -13.68
N LYS A 38 -0.93 -0.28 -13.93
CA LYS A 38 -0.33 -0.26 -15.26
C LYS A 38 -0.07 -1.69 -15.68
N TYR A 39 -0.73 -2.12 -16.75
CA TYR A 39 -0.41 -3.39 -17.40
C TYR A 39 1.00 -3.31 -17.98
N VAL A 40 1.74 -4.40 -17.85
CA VAL A 40 3.10 -4.52 -18.35
C VAL A 40 3.22 -5.78 -19.18
N ASP A 41 3.95 -5.70 -20.29
CA ASP A 41 4.12 -6.83 -21.21
C ASP A 41 5.09 -7.88 -20.67
N THR A 42 5.95 -7.50 -19.72
CA THR A 42 6.97 -8.37 -19.15
C THR A 42 6.77 -8.54 -17.64
N VAL A 43 6.75 -9.79 -17.19
CA VAL A 43 6.73 -10.14 -15.77
C VAL A 43 8.00 -9.62 -15.08
N PRO A 44 7.89 -8.73 -14.07
CA PRO A 44 9.04 -8.32 -13.28
C PRO A 44 9.62 -9.48 -12.47
N ASP A 45 10.92 -9.46 -12.23
CA ASP A 45 11.64 -10.47 -11.43
C ASP A 45 11.08 -10.61 -10.01
N SER A 46 10.59 -9.51 -9.42
CA SER A 46 9.83 -9.53 -8.18
C SER A 46 8.77 -8.44 -8.18
N LEU A 47 7.63 -8.74 -7.54
CA LEU A 47 6.57 -7.77 -7.27
C LEU A 47 6.74 -7.11 -5.88
N VAL A 48 7.71 -7.56 -5.08
CA VAL A 48 8.02 -6.99 -3.77
C VAL A 48 8.88 -5.75 -3.98
N ARG A 49 8.37 -4.58 -3.62
CA ARG A 49 9.17 -3.35 -3.56
C ARG A 49 10.12 -3.36 -2.36
N ASP A 50 11.21 -2.63 -2.49
CA ASP A 50 12.22 -2.45 -1.46
C ASP A 50 11.77 -1.33 -0.51
N ASP A 51 11.45 -1.70 0.72
CA ASP A 51 10.94 -0.77 1.75
C ASP A 51 12.02 -0.50 2.80
N ASP A 52 12.10 0.74 3.29
CA ASP A 52 12.88 1.15 4.46
C ASP A 52 12.04 1.17 5.76
N LEU A 53 10.81 0.66 5.71
CA LEU A 53 9.89 0.62 6.84
C LEU A 53 10.49 -0.11 8.03
N SER A 54 10.62 0.59 9.16
CA SER A 54 11.16 0.02 10.39
C SER A 54 10.33 -1.20 10.83
N GLY A 55 10.98 -2.37 10.92
CA GLY A 55 10.34 -3.64 11.30
C GLY A 55 9.78 -4.46 10.13
N ALA A 56 9.94 -4.01 8.87
CA ALA A 56 9.59 -4.83 7.72
C ALA A 56 10.59 -5.98 7.52
N ASN A 57 10.12 -7.22 7.58
CA ASN A 57 10.92 -8.39 7.26
C ASN A 57 10.93 -8.64 5.73
N MET A 58 11.86 -7.99 5.04
CA MET A 58 11.96 -8.06 3.57
C MET A 58 12.30 -9.46 3.06
N ASP A 59 13.16 -10.19 3.76
CA ASP A 59 13.51 -11.57 3.39
C ASP A 59 12.28 -12.48 3.39
N MET A 60 11.41 -12.35 4.40
CA MET A 60 10.16 -13.11 4.46
C MET A 60 9.23 -12.75 3.30
N ARG A 61 9.05 -11.45 3.01
CA ARG A 61 8.19 -10.99 1.91
C ARG A 61 8.66 -11.53 0.56
N ARG A 62 9.96 -11.42 0.25
CA ARG A 62 10.54 -11.94 -1.00
C ARG A 62 10.41 -13.46 -1.09
N ARG A 63 10.73 -14.19 -0.02
CA ARG A 63 10.60 -15.65 0.02
C ARG A 63 9.17 -16.11 -0.18
N PHE A 64 8.21 -15.41 0.43
CA PHE A 64 6.79 -15.74 0.32
C PHE A 64 6.26 -15.46 -1.09
N GLU A 65 6.59 -14.31 -1.68
CA GLU A 65 6.23 -13.99 -3.08
C GLU A 65 6.83 -15.01 -4.06
N ALA A 66 8.13 -15.32 -3.93
CA ALA A 66 8.77 -16.34 -4.75
C ALA A 66 8.11 -17.72 -4.59
N ASN A 67 7.66 -18.07 -3.38
CA ASN A 67 6.95 -19.32 -3.14
C ASN A 67 5.59 -19.34 -3.84
N CYS A 68 4.80 -18.28 -3.72
CA CYS A 68 3.50 -18.15 -4.39
C CYS A 68 3.66 -18.17 -5.91
N ARG A 69 4.68 -17.50 -6.46
CA ARG A 69 5.01 -17.52 -7.90
C ARG A 69 5.35 -18.93 -8.40
N ARG A 70 6.18 -19.67 -7.66
CA ARG A 70 6.48 -21.08 -7.98
C ARG A 70 5.22 -21.94 -7.98
N ALA A 71 4.34 -21.75 -6.99
CA ALA A 71 3.08 -22.47 -6.91
C ALA A 71 2.15 -22.12 -8.08
N GLN A 72 2.00 -20.84 -8.44
CA GLN A 72 1.23 -20.42 -9.61
C GLN A 72 1.72 -21.11 -10.88
N ASN A 73 3.04 -21.08 -11.13
CA ASN A 73 3.65 -21.75 -12.28
C ASN A 73 3.37 -23.26 -12.31
N ALA A 74 3.50 -23.94 -11.17
CA ALA A 74 3.24 -25.36 -11.08
C ALA A 74 1.77 -25.71 -11.34
N ILE A 75 0.84 -24.95 -10.74
CA ILE A 75 -0.60 -25.15 -10.87
C ILE A 75 -1.04 -24.89 -12.32
N THR A 76 -0.69 -23.74 -12.89
CA THR A 76 -1.14 -23.41 -14.26
C THR A 76 -0.54 -24.34 -15.30
N LYS A 77 0.70 -24.79 -15.11
CA LYS A 77 1.30 -25.80 -15.99
C LYS A 77 0.54 -27.12 -15.94
N ALA A 78 0.28 -27.65 -14.74
CA ALA A 78 -0.44 -28.90 -14.60
C ALA A 78 -1.87 -28.82 -15.15
N VAL A 79 -2.56 -27.70 -14.95
CA VAL A 79 -3.90 -27.48 -15.50
C VAL A 79 -3.87 -27.38 -17.02
N ALA A 80 -2.92 -26.65 -17.60
CA ALA A 80 -2.76 -26.56 -19.04
C ALA A 80 -2.43 -27.91 -19.69
N GLU A 81 -1.58 -28.73 -19.08
CA GLU A 81 -1.26 -30.08 -19.56
C GLU A 81 -2.48 -31.02 -19.57
N LEU A 82 -3.37 -30.89 -18.58
CA LEU A 82 -4.60 -31.68 -18.51
C LEU A 82 -5.67 -31.20 -19.50
N ASP A 83 -5.77 -29.88 -19.72
CA ASP A 83 -6.77 -29.29 -20.61
C ASP A 83 -6.36 -29.32 -22.09
N GLY A 84 -5.07 -29.17 -22.37
CA GLY A 84 -4.54 -28.95 -23.72
C GLY A 84 -4.64 -27.50 -24.20
N THR A 85 -5.07 -26.58 -23.34
CA THR A 85 -5.17 -25.13 -23.61
C THR A 85 -4.26 -24.35 -22.66
N GLU A 86 -3.60 -23.33 -23.19
CA GLU A 86 -2.70 -22.47 -22.41
C GLU A 86 -3.45 -21.36 -21.66
N PHE A 87 -2.87 -20.90 -20.56
CA PHE A 87 -3.37 -19.73 -19.85
C PHE A 87 -2.97 -18.43 -20.55
N ILE A 88 -3.89 -17.47 -20.57
CA ILE A 88 -3.60 -16.08 -20.92
C ILE A 88 -3.09 -15.38 -19.66
N GLU A 89 -1.93 -14.73 -19.77
CA GLU A 89 -1.26 -14.05 -18.66
C GLU A 89 -1.41 -12.52 -18.78
N ASP A 90 -1.95 -11.92 -17.73
CA ASP A 90 -2.05 -10.47 -17.56
C ASP A 90 -1.20 -10.04 -16.36
N VAL A 91 -0.18 -9.22 -16.62
CA VAL A 91 0.69 -8.69 -15.58
C VAL A 91 0.41 -7.21 -15.38
N TRP A 92 0.34 -6.79 -14.13
CA TRP A 92 0.17 -5.39 -13.80
C TRP A 92 1.02 -4.99 -12.60
N THR A 93 1.40 -3.72 -12.57
CA THR A 93 2.18 -3.10 -11.50
C THR A 93 1.51 -1.81 -11.05
N ARG A 94 1.91 -1.30 -9.89
CA ARG A 94 1.46 0.00 -9.37
C ARG A 94 2.65 0.88 -9.05
N GLU A 95 2.48 2.19 -9.21
CA GLU A 95 3.53 3.18 -8.92
C GLU A 95 3.95 3.18 -7.44
N GLY A 96 3.02 2.92 -6.52
CA GLY A 96 3.31 2.74 -5.10
C GLY A 96 3.96 1.39 -4.73
N GLY A 97 4.32 0.58 -5.72
CA GLY A 97 4.82 -0.78 -5.57
C GLY A 97 3.73 -1.83 -5.38
N GLY A 98 4.15 -3.10 -5.50
CA GLY A 98 3.23 -4.23 -5.65
C GLY A 98 2.83 -4.44 -7.10
N GLY A 99 1.81 -5.27 -7.29
CA GLY A 99 1.38 -5.73 -8.60
C GLY A 99 0.65 -7.05 -8.51
N GLY A 100 0.43 -7.66 -9.66
CA GLY A 100 -0.14 -8.99 -9.74
C GLY A 100 0.10 -9.64 -11.09
N ILE A 101 -0.07 -10.95 -11.10
CA ILE A 101 -0.02 -11.79 -12.29
C ILE A 101 -1.29 -12.59 -12.26
N SER A 102 -2.20 -12.30 -13.19
CA SER A 102 -3.44 -13.04 -13.36
C SER A 102 -3.28 -13.97 -14.54
N ARG A 103 -3.53 -15.25 -14.33
CA ARG A 103 -3.58 -16.24 -15.41
C ARG A 103 -5.00 -16.75 -15.54
N VAL A 104 -5.56 -16.66 -16.74
CA VAL A 104 -6.90 -17.14 -17.04
C VAL A 104 -6.88 -18.06 -18.26
N LEU A 105 -7.41 -19.27 -18.07
CA LEU A 105 -7.77 -20.20 -19.14
C LEU A 105 -9.27 -20.07 -19.36
N LYS A 106 -9.68 -19.95 -20.62
CA LYS A 106 -11.08 -19.87 -21.04
C LYS A 106 -11.29 -20.77 -22.24
N ASP A 107 -12.53 -21.24 -22.40
CA ASP A 107 -12.94 -22.06 -23.54
C ASP A 107 -12.06 -23.32 -23.70
N GLY A 108 -11.67 -23.91 -22.56
CA GLY A 108 -10.83 -25.11 -22.50
C GLY A 108 -11.58 -26.39 -22.84
N ASN A 109 -10.84 -27.47 -23.08
CA ASN A 109 -11.43 -28.76 -23.43
C ASN A 109 -12.00 -29.51 -22.22
N VAL A 110 -11.41 -29.29 -21.04
CA VAL A 110 -11.80 -29.91 -19.76
C VAL A 110 -12.41 -28.86 -18.84
N PHE A 111 -11.79 -27.69 -18.74
CA PHE A 111 -12.25 -26.57 -17.93
C PHE A 111 -12.90 -25.50 -18.81
N GLU A 112 -14.18 -25.20 -18.56
CA GLU A 112 -14.85 -24.05 -19.18
C GLU A 112 -14.07 -22.75 -18.90
N LYS A 113 -13.62 -22.60 -17.64
CA LYS A 113 -12.77 -21.49 -17.21
C LYS A 113 -11.95 -21.88 -15.99
N ALA A 114 -10.67 -21.52 -15.98
CA ALA A 114 -9.79 -21.63 -14.83
C ALA A 114 -9.01 -20.34 -14.61
N GLY A 115 -8.77 -19.98 -13.36
CA GLY A 115 -8.03 -18.78 -12.99
C GLY A 115 -7.04 -19.07 -11.88
N CYS A 116 -5.84 -18.49 -11.96
CA CYS A 116 -4.85 -18.52 -10.89
C CYS A 116 -4.15 -17.17 -10.85
N SER A 117 -4.33 -16.43 -9.76
CA SER A 117 -3.85 -15.05 -9.62
C SER A 117 -2.90 -14.90 -8.44
N LEU A 118 -1.72 -14.34 -8.71
CA LEU A 118 -0.77 -13.86 -7.71
C LEU A 118 -0.97 -12.37 -7.52
N SER A 119 -1.00 -11.90 -6.28
CA SER A 119 -1.08 -10.46 -5.99
C SER A 119 -0.17 -10.09 -4.84
N VAL A 120 0.50 -8.95 -4.98
CA VAL A 120 1.30 -8.29 -3.96
C VAL A 120 0.77 -6.87 -3.80
N VAL A 121 0.21 -6.58 -2.63
CA VAL A 121 -0.47 -5.33 -2.34
C VAL A 121 0.13 -4.66 -1.11
N TYR A 122 0.38 -3.38 -1.26
CA TYR A 122 0.82 -2.48 -0.21
C TYR A 122 -0.27 -1.45 0.05
N GLY A 123 -0.37 -1.00 1.29
CA GLY A 123 -1.26 0.08 1.65
C GLY A 123 -1.09 0.52 3.08
N SER A 124 -1.96 1.42 3.51
CA SER A 124 -2.06 1.83 4.91
C SER A 124 -3.51 1.73 5.36
N MET A 125 -3.74 1.32 6.61
CA MET A 125 -5.08 1.18 7.19
C MET A 125 -5.21 2.07 8.43
N PRO A 126 -6.41 2.61 8.71
CA PRO A 126 -6.66 3.25 9.99
C PRO A 126 -6.57 2.20 11.12
N GLN A 127 -6.16 2.61 12.32
CA GLN A 127 -5.98 1.72 13.45
C GLN A 127 -7.25 0.93 13.80
N ASP A 128 -8.43 1.54 13.66
CA ASP A 128 -9.73 0.91 13.93
C ASP A 128 -10.04 -0.25 12.98
N ALA A 129 -9.64 -0.16 11.71
CA ALA A 129 -9.87 -1.21 10.71
C ALA A 129 -8.88 -2.38 10.83
N LEU A 130 -7.78 -2.20 11.56
CA LEU A 130 -6.74 -3.20 11.73
C LEU A 130 -7.22 -4.40 12.57
N ALA A 131 -8.14 -4.15 13.50
CA ALA A 131 -8.76 -5.19 14.34
C ALA A 131 -9.62 -6.17 13.53
N SER A 132 -10.28 -5.69 12.46
CA SER A 132 -11.11 -6.54 11.59
C SER A 132 -10.30 -7.33 10.56
N ALA A 133 -9.13 -6.82 10.16
CA ALA A 133 -8.29 -7.48 9.15
C ALA A 133 -7.45 -8.65 9.72
N THR A 134 -7.19 -8.66 11.02
CA THR A 134 -6.44 -9.74 11.67
C THR A 134 -6.74 -9.81 13.16
N THR A 135 -6.86 -11.03 13.70
CA THR A 135 -6.98 -11.28 15.14
C THR A 135 -5.78 -10.73 15.94
N ARG A 136 -4.64 -10.47 15.27
CA ARG A 136 -3.44 -9.86 15.86
C ARG A 136 -3.33 -8.35 15.59
N GLY A 137 -4.41 -7.69 15.15
CA GLY A 137 -4.38 -6.29 14.72
C GLY A 137 -3.85 -5.32 15.77
N ALA A 138 -4.11 -5.59 17.05
CA ALA A 138 -3.62 -4.78 18.16
C ALA A 138 -2.08 -4.73 18.27
N ASP A 139 -1.37 -5.80 17.89
CA ASP A 139 0.09 -5.83 17.95
C ASP A 139 0.74 -4.99 16.86
N ARG A 140 0.04 -4.77 15.73
CA ARG A 140 0.56 -4.00 14.58
C ARG A 140 0.37 -2.50 14.73
N ALA A 141 -0.54 -2.04 15.58
CA ALA A 141 -0.71 -0.62 15.89
C ALA A 141 0.29 -0.11 16.95
N LYS A 142 1.00 -1.02 17.66
CA LYS A 142 2.00 -0.64 18.66
C LYS A 142 3.13 0.16 18.00
N GLY A 143 3.34 1.39 18.45
CA GLY A 143 4.37 2.30 17.95
C GLY A 143 3.87 3.43 17.05
N TYR A 144 2.59 3.43 16.68
CA TYR A 144 1.96 4.50 15.88
C TYR A 144 1.11 5.40 16.77
N ALA A 145 1.11 6.72 16.51
CA ALA A 145 0.30 7.67 17.27
C ALA A 145 -1.21 7.46 17.02
N PRO A 146 -2.10 7.86 17.95
CA PRO A 146 -3.55 7.80 17.73
C PRO A 146 -3.95 8.56 16.45
N GLY A 147 -4.65 7.88 15.54
CA GLY A 147 -5.08 8.44 14.25
C GLY A 147 -4.05 8.30 13.11
N GLU A 148 -2.84 7.81 13.40
CA GLU A 148 -1.85 7.49 12.37
C GLU A 148 -2.21 6.20 11.65
N ARG A 149 -1.96 6.14 10.33
CA ARG A 149 -2.27 4.97 9.52
C ARG A 149 -1.15 3.95 9.62
N VAL A 150 -1.51 2.69 9.84
CA VAL A 150 -0.54 1.59 9.94
C VAL A 150 -0.28 1.01 8.55
N PRO A 151 0.97 0.97 8.07
CA PRO A 151 1.31 0.35 6.80
C PRO A 151 1.13 -1.17 6.88
N PHE A 152 0.68 -1.78 5.77
CA PHE A 152 0.55 -3.22 5.66
C PHE A 152 1.10 -3.73 4.33
N PHE A 153 1.41 -5.03 4.36
CA PHE A 153 1.79 -5.82 3.21
C PHE A 153 0.88 -7.05 3.17
N ALA A 154 0.38 -7.35 1.98
CA ALA A 154 -0.35 -8.58 1.69
C ALA A 154 0.21 -9.19 0.41
N CYS A 155 0.46 -10.48 0.44
CA CYS A 155 0.81 -11.28 -0.72
C CYS A 155 -0.05 -12.54 -0.67
N GLY A 156 -0.50 -13.01 -1.83
CA GLY A 156 -1.35 -14.19 -1.89
C GLY A 156 -1.43 -14.77 -3.28
N LEU A 157 -1.80 -16.05 -3.30
CA LEU A 157 -2.17 -16.82 -4.49
C LEU A 157 -3.62 -17.24 -4.31
N SER A 158 -4.46 -17.01 -5.34
CA SER A 158 -5.88 -17.37 -5.36
C SER A 158 -6.27 -18.03 -6.67
#